data_AF-A0A358A357-F1
#
_entry.id   AF-A0A358A357-F1
#
_cell.length_a   1.000
_cell.length_b   1.000
_cell.length_c   1.000
_cell.angle_alpha   90.00
_cell.angle_beta   90.00
_cell.angle_gamma   90.00
#
_symmetry.space_group_name_H-M   'P 1'
#
loop_
_entity.id
_entity.type
_entity.pdbx_description
1 polymer ?
#
loop_
_entity_poly.entity_id
_entity_poly.type
_entity_poly.pdbx_seq_one_letter_code
_entity_poly.pdbx_strand_id
1 'polypeptide(L)'
;LDEPSRHRLRDIYKTSVNELGGALSPDLREELDRLALPFSAEETPTAAELQIAKAQLVGWLEGLVQGMQAMLFAQQMAAQQQLQGLRGQIGPGGGEGPVGEPADTRPGTYL
;
A
#
# COMPACT_ATOMS: atom_id res chain seq x y z
N LEU A 1 18.67 25.52 20.40
CA LEU A 1 19.19 24.17 20.69
C LEU A 1 20.66 24.30 21.01
N ASP A 2 21.01 24.09 22.26
CA ASP A 2 22.37 23.97 22.77
C ASP A 2 22.99 22.62 22.37
N GLU A 3 24.32 22.52 22.46
CA GLU A 3 25.10 21.34 22.06
C GLU A 3 24.65 20.03 22.76
N PRO A 4 24.44 19.98 24.09
CA PRO A 4 23.96 18.78 24.77
C PRO A 4 22.60 18.29 24.26
N SER A 5 21.68 19.22 23.99
CA SER A 5 20.37 18.90 23.45
C SER A 5 20.46 18.30 22.05
N ARG A 6 21.39 18.77 21.21
CA ARG A 6 21.62 18.21 19.86
C ARG A 6 22.20 16.80 19.93
N HIS A 7 23.15 16.54 20.83
CA HIS A 7 23.67 15.19 21.06
C HIS A 7 22.55 14.23 21.48
N ARG A 8 21.72 14.64 22.44
CA ARG A 8 20.57 13.84 22.87
C ARG A 8 19.58 13.59 21.73
N LEU A 9 19.29 14.58 20.91
CA LEU A 9 18.40 14.43 19.75
C LEU A 9 18.97 13.47 18.69
N ARG A 10 20.28 13.50 18.44
CA ARG A 10 20.97 12.54 17.58
C ARG A 10 20.78 11.11 18.09
N ASP A 11 20.97 10.90 19.39
CA ASP A 11 20.85 9.56 20.00
C ASP A 11 19.40 9.05 19.98
N ILE A 12 18.43 9.95 20.23
CA ILE A 12 17.00 9.66 20.07
C ILE A 12 16.70 9.26 18.62
N TYR A 13 17.17 10.04 17.64
CA TYR A 13 16.96 9.74 16.22
C TYR A 13 17.49 8.35 15.85
N LYS A 14 18.72 8.03 16.25
CA LYS A 14 19.33 6.72 16.02
C LYS A 14 18.50 5.59 16.64
N THR A 15 18.02 5.79 17.87
CA THR A 15 17.17 4.81 18.56
C THR A 15 15.84 4.63 17.84
N SER A 16 15.20 5.72 17.41
CA SER A 16 13.95 5.69 16.66
C SER A 16 14.06 4.95 15.33
N VAL A 17 15.15 5.17 14.58
CA VAL A 17 15.40 4.44 13.32
C VAL A 17 15.54 2.94 13.57
N ASN A 18 16.28 2.53 14.62
CA ASN A 18 16.43 1.12 14.97
C ASN A 18 15.11 0.46 15.40
N GLU A 19 14.33 1.14 16.24
CA GLU A 19 13.02 0.67 16.71
C GLU A 19 12.03 0.53 15.54
N LEU A 20 11.96 1.54 14.66
CA LEU A 20 11.13 1.49 13.45
C LEU A 20 11.58 0.35 12.53
N GLY A 21 12.88 0.19 12.31
CA GLY A 21 13.45 -0.90 11.52
C GLY A 21 13.09 -2.29 12.08
N GLY A 22 12.92 -2.41 13.39
CA GLY A 22 12.49 -3.66 14.04
C GLY A 22 11.03 -4.06 13.76
N ALA A 23 10.18 -3.10 13.38
CA ALA A 23 8.77 -3.33 13.04
C ALA A 23 8.54 -3.55 11.53
N LEU A 24 9.55 -3.31 10.70
CA LEU A 24 9.48 -3.39 9.24
C LEU A 24 9.94 -4.75 8.72
N SER A 25 9.51 -5.09 7.49
CA SER A 25 10.07 -6.24 6.78
C SER A 25 11.57 -6.03 6.49
N PRO A 26 12.34 -7.10 6.24
CA PRO A 26 13.78 -6.99 5.96
C PRO A 26 14.11 -5.99 4.84
N ASP A 27 13.39 -6.06 3.72
CA ASP A 27 13.61 -5.17 2.58
C ASP A 27 13.37 -3.70 2.95
N LEU A 28 12.28 -3.40 3.67
CA LEU A 28 11.95 -2.04 4.10
C LEU A 28 12.91 -1.52 5.15
N ARG A 29 13.43 -2.41 6.01
CA ARG A 29 14.47 -2.07 6.97
C ARG A 29 15.77 -1.68 6.25
N GLU A 30 16.19 -2.44 5.23
CA GLU A 30 17.38 -2.09 4.46
C GLU A 30 17.22 -0.76 3.70
N GLU A 31 16.02 -0.48 3.17
CA GLU A 31 15.72 0.83 2.57
C GLU A 31 15.78 1.96 3.62
N LEU A 32 15.21 1.73 4.81
CA LEU A 32 15.28 2.69 5.91
C LEU A 32 16.72 2.97 6.31
N ASP A 33 17.56 1.94 6.45
CA ASP A 33 18.98 2.07 6.80
C ASP A 33 19.78 2.82 5.72
N ARG A 34 19.42 2.66 4.43
CA ARG A 34 20.01 3.44 3.32
C ARG A 34 19.63 4.92 3.37
N LEU A 35 18.38 5.22 3.72
CA LEU A 35 17.85 6.59 3.75
C LEU A 35 18.29 7.35 5.01
N ALA A 36 18.33 6.67 6.16
CA ALA A 36 18.68 7.21 7.46
C ALA A 36 20.19 7.09 7.72
N LEU A 37 21.00 7.63 6.80
CA LEU A 37 22.46 7.69 6.94
C LEU A 37 22.83 8.23 8.34
N PRO A 38 23.60 7.47 9.14
CA PRO A 38 23.91 7.88 10.50
C PRO A 38 24.81 9.11 10.51
N PHE A 39 24.52 10.03 11.44
CA PHE A 39 25.41 11.16 11.72
C PHE A 39 26.79 10.69 12.16
N SER A 40 27.82 11.48 11.84
CA SER A 40 29.19 11.23 12.33
C SER A 40 29.21 11.08 13.85
N ALA A 41 29.99 10.13 14.35
CA ALA A 41 30.18 9.94 15.78
C ALA A 41 31.08 11.03 16.40
N GLU A 42 31.95 11.63 15.58
CA GLU A 42 32.98 12.58 16.01
C GLU A 42 32.47 14.03 16.07
N GLU A 43 31.35 14.33 15.40
CA GLU A 43 30.81 15.69 15.28
C GLU A 43 29.35 15.72 15.70
N THR A 44 28.98 16.71 16.53
CA THR A 44 27.57 16.92 16.89
C THR A 44 26.85 17.57 15.72
N PRO A 45 25.79 16.95 15.17
CA PRO A 45 25.04 17.54 14.08
C PRO A 45 24.39 18.85 14.51
N THR A 46 24.26 19.76 13.56
CA THR A 46 23.58 21.03 13.72
C THR A 46 22.07 20.82 13.93
N ALA A 47 21.40 21.83 14.46
CA ALA A 47 19.95 21.77 14.64
C ALA A 47 19.20 21.61 13.31
N ALA A 48 19.70 22.21 12.24
CA ALA A 48 19.12 22.11 10.91
C ALA A 48 19.24 20.70 10.33
N GLU A 49 20.41 20.06 10.47
CA GLU A 49 20.61 18.68 10.03
C GLU A 49 19.68 17.70 10.76
N LEU A 50 19.55 17.85 12.08
CA LEU A 50 18.62 17.05 12.88
C LEU A 50 17.16 17.24 12.44
N GLN A 51 16.76 18.47 12.10
CA GLN A 51 15.41 18.77 11.63
C GLN A 51 15.15 18.16 10.25
N ILE A 52 16.12 18.25 9.33
CA ILE A 52 16.02 17.66 7.99
C ILE A 52 15.94 16.13 8.09
N ALA A 53 16.83 15.50 8.86
CA ALA A 53 16.83 14.04 9.03
C ALA A 53 15.51 13.53 9.63
N LYS A 54 14.97 14.24 10.63
CA LYS A 54 13.65 13.94 11.19
C LYS A 54 12.55 14.08 10.14
N ALA A 55 12.53 15.18 9.38
CA ALA A 55 11.51 15.41 8.36
C ALA A 55 11.55 14.35 7.25
N GLN A 56 12.75 13.93 6.85
CA GLN A 56 12.94 12.85 5.89
C GLN A 56 12.38 11.52 6.40
N LEU A 57 12.66 11.17 7.66
CA LEU A 57 12.13 9.96 8.28
C LEU A 57 10.60 9.97 8.35
N VAL A 58 10.01 11.10 8.78
CA VAL A 58 8.56 11.26 8.85
C VAL A 58 7.93 11.17 7.46
N GLY A 59 8.46 11.89 6.47
CA GLY A 59 7.94 11.88 5.10
C GLY A 59 8.02 10.51 4.44
N TRP A 60 9.10 9.77 4.68
CA TRP A 60 9.21 8.38 4.21
C TRP A 60 8.17 7.46 4.85
N LEU A 61 7.96 7.58 6.17
CA LEU A 61 6.97 6.78 6.89
C LEU A 61 5.54 7.10 6.42
N GLU A 62 5.23 8.38 6.20
CA GLU A 62 3.95 8.81 5.63
C GLU A 62 3.74 8.22 4.23
N GLY A 63 4.77 8.23 3.38
CA GLY A 63 4.74 7.60 2.06
C GLY A 63 4.48 6.09 2.13
N LEU A 64 5.12 5.39 3.08
CA LEU A 64 4.89 3.96 3.30
C LEU A 64 3.44 3.67 3.71
N VAL A 65 2.91 4.43 4.67
CA VAL A 65 1.52 4.28 5.15
C VAL A 65 0.53 4.56 4.02
N GLN A 66 0.73 5.63 3.25
CA GLN A 66 -0.11 5.95 2.10
C GLN A 66 -0.03 4.89 1.01
N GLY A 67 1.16 4.36 0.72
CA GLY A 67 1.35 3.28 -0.24
C GLY A 67 0.58 2.01 0.13
N MET A 68 0.63 1.60 1.40
CA MET A 68 -0.14 0.46 1.89
C MET A 68 -1.65 0.70 1.79
N GLN A 69 -2.14 1.89 2.14
CA GLN A 69 -3.56 2.23 2.01
C GLN A 69 -4.01 2.26 0.54
N ALA A 70 -3.21 2.83 -0.35
CA ALA A 70 -3.48 2.86 -1.79
C ALA A 70 -3.57 1.45 -2.38
N MET A 71 -2.67 0.54 -1.97
CA MET A 71 -2.71 -0.86 -2.38
C MET A 71 -3.96 -1.59 -1.86
N LEU A 72 -4.38 -1.34 -0.62
CA LEU A 72 -5.61 -1.91 -0.08
C LEU A 72 -6.85 -1.39 -0.81
N PHE A 73 -6.89 -0.10 -1.12
CA PHE A 73 -7.98 0.50 -1.89
C PHE A 73 -8.06 -0.09 -3.31
N ALA A 74 -6.92 -0.22 -3.99
CA ALA A 74 -6.85 -0.82 -5.31
C ALA A 74 -7.36 -2.28 -5.31
N GLN A 75 -7.01 -3.06 -4.29
CA GLN A 75 -7.52 -4.43 -4.11
C GLN A 75 -9.04 -4.46 -3.91
N GLN A 76 -9.58 -3.57 -3.08
CA GLN A 76 -11.03 -3.48 -2.86
C GLN A 76 -11.78 -3.13 -4.15
N MET A 77 -11.27 -2.18 -4.92
CA MET A 77 -11.86 -1.79 -6.20
C MET A 77 -11.80 -2.94 -7.23
N ALA A 78 -10.67 -3.64 -7.33
CA ALA A 78 -10.53 -4.80 -8.21
C ALA A 78 -11.50 -5.93 -7.84
N ALA A 79 -11.66 -6.22 -6.55
CA ALA A 79 -12.62 -7.21 -6.07
C ALA A 79 -14.07 -6.82 -6.41
N GLN A 80 -14.44 -5.54 -6.26
CA GLN A 80 -15.77 -5.05 -6.65
C GLN A 80 -16.04 -5.18 -8.15
N GLN A 81 -15.04 -4.91 -9.00
CA GLN A 81 -15.17 -5.07 -10.45
C GLN A 81 -15.33 -6.54 -10.85
N GLN A 82 -14.60 -7.46 -10.21
CA GLN A 82 -14.77 -8.89 -10.44
C GLN A 82 -16.20 -9.35 -10.12
N LEU A 83 -16.78 -8.91 -9.00
CA LEU A 83 -18.17 -9.21 -8.64
C LEU A 83 -19.18 -8.64 -9.63
N GLN A 84 -18.96 -7.42 -10.14
CA GLN A 84 -19.80 -6.84 -11.18
C GLN A 84 -19.67 -7.57 -12.51
N GLY A 85 -18.47 -8.01 -12.89
CA GLY A 85 -18.23 -8.84 -14.08
C GLY A 85 -18.91 -10.21 -13.99
N LEU A 86 -18.93 -10.81 -12.80
CA LEU A 86 -19.68 -12.04 -12.51
C LEU A 86 -21.19 -11.82 -12.58
N ARG A 87 -21.72 -10.73 -12.01
CA ARG A 87 -23.14 -10.34 -12.16
C ARG A 87 -23.52 -10.00 -13.60
N GLY A 88 -22.59 -9.48 -14.40
CA GLY A 88 -22.80 -9.24 -15.83
C GLY A 88 -22.84 -10.54 -16.65
N GLN A 89 -22.08 -11.56 -16.25
CA GLN A 89 -22.13 -12.89 -16.86
C GLN A 89 -23.32 -13.72 -16.40
N ILE A 90 -23.73 -13.58 -15.13
CA ILE A 90 -24.98 -14.12 -14.60
C ILE A 90 -26.07 -13.05 -14.83
N GLY A 91 -26.39 -12.77 -16.10
CA GLY A 91 -27.45 -11.83 -16.44
C GLY A 91 -28.80 -12.19 -15.79
N PRO A 92 -29.80 -11.30 -15.82
CA PRO A 92 -31.17 -11.58 -15.39
C PRO A 92 -31.83 -12.61 -16.33
N GLY A 93 -31.38 -13.86 -16.22
CA GLY A 93 -31.69 -14.98 -17.10
C GLY A 93 -30.92 -16.27 -16.75
N GLY A 94 -30.19 -16.33 -15.63
CA GLY A 94 -29.52 -17.55 -15.14
C GLY A 94 -30.46 -18.61 -14.55
N GLY A 95 -31.67 -18.75 -15.11
CA GLY A 95 -32.59 -19.85 -14.84
C GLY A 95 -32.88 -20.58 -16.16
N GLU A 96 -32.60 -21.88 -16.16
CA GLU A 96 -33.09 -22.91 -17.10
C GLU A 96 -32.26 -23.17 -18.37
N GLY A 97 -31.30 -24.08 -18.22
CA GLY A 97 -31.06 -25.13 -19.22
C GLY A 97 -32.24 -26.10 -19.32
N PRO A 98 -32.24 -27.00 -20.33
CA PRO A 98 -33.40 -27.37 -21.13
C PRO A 98 -34.35 -28.35 -20.43
N VAL A 99 -35.64 -28.00 -20.36
CA VAL A 99 -36.73 -28.91 -20.02
C VAL A 99 -37.57 -29.14 -21.28
N GLY A 100 -37.99 -30.39 -21.44
CA GLY A 100 -38.49 -30.95 -22.67
C GLY A 100 -39.83 -30.41 -23.18
N GLU A 101 -40.03 -30.79 -24.44
CA GLU A 101 -41.29 -31.07 -25.15
C GLU A 101 -41.93 -29.99 -26.04
N PRO A 102 -42.54 -30.44 -27.16
CA PRO A 102 -42.58 -29.70 -28.41
C PRO A 102 -43.91 -28.94 -28.55
N ALA A 103 -43.83 -27.68 -28.94
CA ALA A 103 -44.99 -26.94 -29.45
C ALA A 103 -44.90 -26.87 -30.97
N ASP A 104 -45.77 -27.68 -31.55
CA ASP A 104 -46.16 -27.83 -32.94
C ASP A 104 -46.53 -26.50 -33.63
N THR A 105 -46.36 -26.52 -34.96
CA THR A 105 -47.03 -25.73 -35.99
C THR A 105 -46.57 -24.28 -36.20
N ARG A 106 -45.88 -24.01 -37.32
CA ARG A 106 -46.57 -23.58 -38.56
C ARG A 106 -45.69 -23.60 -39.83
N PRO A 107 -46.32 -23.89 -40.99
CA PRO A 107 -45.70 -24.51 -42.15
C PRO A 107 -45.09 -23.48 -43.11
N GLY A 108 -44.17 -23.98 -43.93
CA GLY A 108 -43.29 -23.17 -44.77
C GLY A 108 -43.97 -22.42 -45.91
N THR A 109 -43.18 -21.46 -46.41
CA THR A 109 -43.34 -20.88 -47.74
C THR A 109 -41.95 -20.86 -48.37
N TYR A 110 -41.65 -21.89 -49.14
CA TYR A 110 -40.63 -21.81 -50.18
C TYR A 110 -41.34 -21.59 -51.52
N LEU A 111 -40.73 -20.70 -52.32
CA LEU A 111 -41.09 -20.21 -53.66
C LEU A 111 -42.03 -18.99 -53.69
#